data_AF-A0AA51X2V1-F1
#
_entry.id   AF-A0AA51X2V1-F1
#
_cell.length_a   1.000
_cell.length_b   1.000
_cell.length_c   1.000
_cell.angle_alpha   90.00
_cell.angle_beta   90.00
_cell.angle_gamma   90.00
#
_symmetry.space_group_name_H-M   'P 1'
#
loop_
_entity.id
_entity.type
_entity.pdbx_description
1 polymer ?
#
loop_
_entity_poly.entity_id
_entity_poly.type
_entity_poly.pdbx_seq_one_letter_code
_entity_poly.pdbx_strand_id
1 'polypeptide(L)'
;VSWGLEHRLASIRVITPPVAKAEATRFEVRVPGADSNAHYALATIIALGWRGIEKKLEIPFPPLAKEQSLEEIPCKPIRLARSLKE
;
A
#
# COMPACT_ATOMS: atom_id res chain seq x y z
N VAL A 1 2.49 -2.26 7.81
CA VAL A 1 2.05 -1.79 6.47
C VAL A 1 3.31 -1.45 5.68
N SER A 2 3.43 -1.88 4.43
CA SER A 2 4.61 -1.63 3.60
C SER A 2 4.23 -1.24 2.17
N TRP A 3 5.10 -0.49 1.48
CA TRP A 3 4.94 -0.17 0.07
C TRP A 3 6.27 -0.30 -0.68
N GLY A 4 6.24 -0.53 -1.98
CA GLY A 4 7.45 -0.60 -2.79
C GLY A 4 7.19 -0.62 -4.29
N LEU A 5 8.23 -0.29 -5.06
CA LEU A 5 8.21 -0.34 -6.52
C LEU A 5 8.34 -1.80 -6.97
N GLU A 6 7.32 -2.32 -7.65
CA GLU A 6 7.28 -3.70 -8.16
C GLU A 6 7.48 -4.80 -7.09
N HIS A 7 7.35 -4.45 -5.81
CA HIS A 7 7.63 -5.36 -4.71
C HIS A 7 6.42 -6.28 -4.44
N ARG A 8 6.57 -7.59 -4.70
CA ARG A 8 5.46 -8.56 -4.62
C ARG A 8 5.03 -8.90 -3.19
N LEU A 9 5.93 -8.72 -2.22
CA LEU A 9 5.67 -8.97 -0.80
C LEU A 9 5.17 -7.72 -0.07
N ALA A 10 5.17 -6.55 -0.71
CA ALA A 10 4.68 -5.32 -0.08
C ALA A 10 3.16 -5.32 0.02
N SER A 11 2.62 -4.66 1.06
CA SER A 11 1.17 -4.48 1.21
C SER A 11 0.58 -3.64 0.06
N ILE A 12 1.32 -2.62 -0.38
CA ILE A 12 0.99 -1.77 -1.53
C ILE A 12 2.11 -1.90 -2.56
N ARG A 13 1.77 -2.34 -3.77
CA ARG A 13 2.73 -2.45 -4.87
C ARG A 13 2.51 -1.30 -5.84
N VAL A 14 3.56 -0.53 -6.12
CA VAL A 14 3.52 0.54 -7.12
C VAL A 14 4.12 0.02 -8.41
N ILE A 15 3.37 0.13 -9.51
CA ILE A 15 3.74 -0.34 -10.84
C ILE A 15 3.94 0.88 -11.73
N THR A 16 5.17 1.07 -12.18
CA THR A 16 5.63 2.25 -12.93
C THR A 16 6.61 1.83 -14.03
N PRO A 17 6.94 2.72 -14.97
CA PRO A 17 8.12 2.54 -15.83
C PRO A 17 9.37 2.20 -15.00
N PRO A 18 10.24 1.29 -15.49
CA PRO A 18 10.29 0.69 -16.83
C PRO A 18 9.43 -0.56 -17.04
N VAL A 19 8.75 -1.07 -16.01
CA VAL A 19 8.02 -2.36 -16.09
C VAL A 19 6.68 -2.22 -16.78
N ALA A 20 6.04 -1.06 -16.63
CA ALA A 20 4.81 -0.71 -17.32
C ALA A 20 5.01 0.57 -18.16
N LYS A 21 4.16 0.76 -19.18
CA LYS A 21 4.06 2.04 -19.89
C LYS A 21 3.66 3.14 -18.90
N ALA A 22 4.07 4.39 -19.16
CA ALA A 22 3.75 5.52 -18.28
C ALA A 22 2.23 5.66 -18.04
N GLU A 23 1.43 5.43 -19.07
CA GLU A 23 -0.04 5.45 -19.03
C GLU A 23 -0.66 4.38 -18.14
N ALA A 24 0.06 3.27 -17.90
CA ALA A 24 -0.40 2.15 -17.08
C ALA A 24 0.11 2.21 -15.63
N THR A 25 0.63 3.38 -15.22
CA THR A 25 1.11 3.62 -13.85
C THR A 25 -0.05 3.49 -12.87
N ARG A 26 0.11 2.62 -11.88
CA ARG A 26 -0.91 2.37 -10.86
C ARG A 26 -0.29 1.84 -9.58
N PHE A 27 -1.07 1.82 -8.52
CA PHE A 27 -0.74 1.10 -7.30
C PHE A 27 -1.78 0.00 -7.06
N GLU A 28 -1.33 -1.12 -6.50
CA GLU A 28 -2.14 -2.28 -6.21
C GLU A 28 -2.15 -2.51 -4.70
N VAL A 29 -3.35 -2.47 -4.12
CA VAL A 29 -3.55 -2.69 -2.69
C VAL A 29 -3.82 -4.18 -2.47
N ARG A 30 -2.87 -4.88 -1.84
CA ARG A 30 -2.88 -6.35 -1.68
C ARG A 30 -3.35 -6.81 -0.30
N VAL A 31 -3.81 -5.88 0.53
CA VAL A 31 -4.26 -6.13 1.90
C VAL A 31 -5.65 -6.77 1.98
N PRO A 32 -6.67 -6.34 1.20
CA PRO A 32 -7.99 -6.95 1.26
C PRO A 32 -7.96 -8.40 0.80
N GLY A 33 -8.55 -9.29 1.61
CA GLY A 33 -8.76 -10.69 1.26
C GLY A 33 -10.06 -10.89 0.46
N ALA A 34 -10.25 -12.10 -0.06
CA ALA A 34 -11.46 -12.48 -0.79
C ALA A 34 -12.72 -12.55 0.09
N ASP A 35 -12.54 -12.52 1.40
CA ASP A 35 -13.57 -12.48 2.45
C ASP A 35 -14.13 -11.06 2.70
N SER A 36 -13.54 -10.02 2.10
CA SER A 36 -13.94 -8.64 2.29
C SER A 36 -15.10 -8.23 1.37
N ASN A 37 -16.00 -7.36 1.84
CA ASN A 37 -17.01 -6.75 0.98
C ASN A 37 -16.35 -5.77 0.00
N ALA A 38 -16.40 -6.09 -1.30
CA ALA A 38 -15.73 -5.32 -2.36
C ALA A 38 -16.15 -3.84 -2.40
N HIS A 39 -17.43 -3.54 -2.17
CA HIS A 39 -17.91 -2.16 -2.18
C HIS A 39 -17.29 -1.32 -1.07
N TYR A 40 -17.23 -1.87 0.15
CA TYR A 40 -16.61 -1.18 1.28
C TYR A 40 -15.09 -1.07 1.11
N ALA A 41 -14.42 -2.13 0.67
CA ALA A 41 -12.98 -2.11 0.45
C ALA A 41 -12.58 -1.00 -0.55
N LEU A 42 -13.26 -0.92 -1.70
CA LEU A 42 -12.99 0.09 -2.72
C LEU A 42 -13.33 1.50 -2.24
N ALA A 43 -14.49 1.68 -1.59
CA ALA A 43 -14.88 2.98 -1.05
C ALA A 43 -13.87 3.50 -0.02
N THR A 44 -13.40 2.63 0.87
CA THR A 44 -12.40 2.98 1.90
C THR A 44 -11.04 3.32 1.28
N ILE A 45 -10.57 2.56 0.27
CA ILE A 45 -9.30 2.86 -0.42
C ILE A 45 -9.34 4.26 -1.05
N ILE A 46 -10.43 4.60 -1.75
CA ILE A 46 -10.58 5.91 -2.38
C ILE A 46 -10.67 7.02 -1.33
N ALA A 47 -11.50 6.86 -0.30
CA ALA A 47 -11.69 7.87 0.73
C ALA A 47 -10.40 8.15 1.53
N LEU A 48 -9.64 7.12 1.90
CA LEU A 48 -8.38 7.28 2.62
C LEU A 48 -7.28 7.88 1.72
N GLY A 49 -7.24 7.49 0.44
CA GLY A 49 -6.34 8.10 -0.55
C GLY A 49 -6.62 9.60 -0.71
N TRP A 50 -7.89 9.96 -0.85
CA TRP A 50 -8.32 11.35 -0.93
C TRP A 50 -7.95 12.16 0.31
N ARG A 51 -8.22 11.62 1.51
CA ARG A 51 -7.83 12.24 2.79
C ARG A 51 -6.31 12.46 2.88
N GLY A 52 -5.51 11.51 2.37
CA GLY A 52 -4.05 11.63 2.33
C GLY A 52 -3.59 12.81 1.47
N ILE A 53 -4.21 13.00 0.30
CA ILE A 53 -3.94 14.12 -0.60
C ILE A 53 -4.35 15.45 0.05
N GLU A 54 -5.59 15.53 0.54
CA GLU A 54 -6.15 16.74 1.13
C GLU A 54 -5.32 17.24 2.32
N LYS A 55 -4.90 16.31 3.18
CA LYS A 55 -4.09 16.62 4.37
C LYS A 55 -2.59 16.61 4.12
N LYS A 56 -2.15 16.36 2.89
CA LYS A 56 -0.73 16.23 2.51
C LYS A 56 0.07 15.34 3.47
N LEU A 57 -0.49 14.17 3.79
CA LEU A 57 0.13 13.26 4.76
C LEU A 57 1.44 12.72 4.19
N GLU A 58 2.51 12.81 4.99
CA GLU A 58 3.78 12.18 4.65
C GLU A 58 3.70 10.66 4.81
N ILE A 59 4.41 9.94 3.94
CA ILE A 59 4.54 8.49 4.07
C ILE A 59 5.63 8.22 5.10
N PRO A 60 5.31 7.57 6.23
CA PRO A 60 6.22 7.52 7.38
C PRO A 60 7.44 6.60 7.20
N PHE A 61 7.50 5.82 6.12
CA PHE A 61 8.59 4.89 5.84
C PHE A 61 8.97 4.87 4.36
N PRO A 62 10.25 4.63 4.03
CA PRO A 62 10.73 4.55 2.66
C PRO A 62 10.15 3.32 1.92
N PRO A 63 10.21 3.31 0.58
CA PRO A 63 9.81 2.15 -0.21
C PRO A 63 10.74 0.96 0.06
N LEU A 64 10.18 -0.25 0.03
CA LEU A 64 10.95 -1.49 0.02
C LEU A 64 11.71 -1.63 -1.31
N ALA A 65 12.98 -2.00 -1.23
CA ALA A 65 13.77 -2.33 -2.41
C ALA A 65 13.33 -3.68 -2.99
N LYS A 66 13.49 -3.87 -4.30
CA LYS A 66 12.91 -4.99 -5.08
C LYS A 66 13.25 -6.40 -4.56
N GLU A 67 14.38 -6.53 -3.88
CA GLU A 67 14.96 -7.80 -3.42
C GLU A 67 15.02 -7.92 -1.89
N GLN A 68 14.49 -6.94 -1.14
CA GLN A 68 14.54 -6.97 0.31
C GLN A 68 13.53 -7.96 0.89
N SER A 69 14.00 -8.78 1.82
CA SER A 69 13.12 -9.59 2.66
C SER A 69 12.31 -8.66 3.59
N LEU A 70 11.09 -9.07 3.97
CA LEU A 70 10.25 -8.31 4.90
C LEU A 70 10.86 -8.19 6.31
N GLU A 71 11.95 -8.91 6.57
CA GLU A 71 12.67 -8.96 7.85
C GLU A 71 13.76 -7.87 7.93
N GLU A 72 14.20 -7.34 6.79
CA GLU A 72 15.22 -6.28 6.69
C GLU A 72 14.65 -4.86 6.69
N ILE A 73 13.36 -4.71 6.98
CA ILE A 73 12.69 -3.40 6.96
C ILE A 73 13.26 -2.54 8.10
N PRO A 74 13.84 -1.36 7.81
CA PRO A 74 14.45 -0.50 8.83
C PRO A 74 13.42 0.14 9.78
N CYS A 75 12.13 -0.11 9.58
CA CYS A 75 11.02 0.50 10.31
C CYS A 75 10.24 -0.55 11.10
N LYS A 76 9.85 -0.19 12.33
CA LYS A 76 9.01 -1.05 13.17
C LYS A 76 7.73 -1.44 12.41
N PRO A 77 7.36 -2.74 12.39
CA PRO A 77 6.18 -3.18 11.67
C PRO A 77 4.92 -2.61 12.35
N ILE A 78 4.30 -1.61 11.70
CA ILE A 78 2.98 -1.12 12.09
C ILE A 78 1.95 -2.18 11.67
N ARG A 79 1.29 -2.78 12.67
CA ARG A 79 0.14 -3.66 12.44
C ARG A 79 -1.09 -2.83 12.10
N LEU A 80 -1.95 -3.39 11.25
CA LEU A 80 -3.28 -2.82 11.03
C LEU A 80 -4.12 -2.98 12.30
N ALA A 81 -5.09 -2.08 12.48
CA ALA A 81 -6.07 -2.17 13.56
C ALA A 81 -6.73 -3.56 13.56
N ARG A 82 -6.83 -4.19 14.73
CA ARG A 82 -7.43 -5.52 14.86
C ARG A 82 -8.95 -5.42 14.94
N SER A 83 -9.47 -4.27 15.36
CA SER A 83 -10.90 -4.01 15.50
C SER A 83 -11.27 -2.64 14.94
N LEU A 84 -12.55 -2.41 14.67
CA LEU A 84 -13.08 -1.12 14.21
C LEU A 84 -12.91 0.01 15.23
N LYS A 85 -12.69 -0.31 16.50
CA LYS A 85 -12.55 0.66 17.59
C LYS A 85 -11.09 1.07 17.86
N GLU A 86 -10.15 0.31 17.31
CA GLU A 86 -8.70 0.56 17.42
C GLU A 86 -8.19 1.45 16.30
#